data_AF-A0AAV5JEI8-F1
#
_entry.id   AF-A0AAV5JEI8-F1
#
_cell.length_a   1.000
_cell.length_b   1.000
_cell.length_c   1.000
_cell.angle_alpha   90.00
_cell.angle_beta   90.00
_cell.angle_gamma   90.00
#
_symmetry.space_group_name_H-M   'P 1'
#
loop_
_entity.id
_entity.type
_entity.pdbx_description
1 polymer ?
#
loop_
_entity_poly.entity_id
_entity_poly.type
_entity_poly.pdbx_seq_one_letter_code
_entity_poly.pdbx_strand_id
1 'polypeptide(L)'
;MADSNTGGSEENENWKFFLADLDPTDFSVDEYLENHPPDQETTDPEQSLHQGFDPPAGPNGCLPEPSIYQGPNQAAASTQRSIAQQHSGQLPEICTGNPSQIPESLRKKREYDRKYREKQKKQKQELVEGNERLEREKHEFEEQMKSKLDAFEAENRRLKREKLEKREFEEQMKSILETGFKHVGDEVNSLRRDNATELAKLGNKVDTLLELKQQNTTIRKRRMFPTEEFWTQSQEEDSFNSAKKFRIRRRSQMPTYKRKASSVKRERKSAMKNLKAGFQRLKAEMQEISKEQQSIKEAQKQVRKKFEDIEAECAQLRKETDLMIRQSAATRLTLALMFRILRAREDGNLLEATRLTQLLRTILSRQNEQWKGSI
;
A
#
# COMPACT_ATOMS: atom_id res chain seq x y z
N MET A 1 61.44 8.23 43.75
CA MET A 1 60.62 7.60 42.70
C MET A 1 59.19 8.04 42.95
N ALA A 2 58.80 9.12 42.30
CA ALA A 2 57.47 9.72 42.41
C ALA A 2 56.77 9.45 41.07
N ASP A 3 55.93 8.42 41.04
CA ASP A 3 55.11 8.12 39.87
C ASP A 3 53.85 8.98 39.94
N SER A 4 53.87 10.07 39.19
CA SER A 4 52.72 10.94 38.95
C SER A 4 51.68 10.20 38.11
N ASN A 5 50.58 9.88 38.77
CA ASN A 5 49.37 9.26 38.27
C ASN A 5 48.60 10.26 37.37
N THR A 6 48.95 10.35 36.08
CA THR A 6 48.15 11.03 35.04
C THR A 6 47.37 9.98 34.26
N GLY A 7 46.33 9.43 34.89
CA GLY A 7 45.40 8.49 34.29
C GLY A 7 43.97 8.94 34.55
N GLY A 8 43.49 9.88 33.76
CA GLY A 8 42.11 10.32 33.84
C GLY A 8 41.87 11.48 32.89
N SER A 9 41.23 11.22 31.75
CA SER A 9 40.35 12.19 31.05
C SER A 9 39.84 11.69 29.69
N GLU A 10 40.34 10.60 29.09
CA GLU A 10 39.97 10.28 27.69
C GLU A 10 38.71 9.40 27.53
N GLU A 11 38.16 8.81 28.60
CA GLU A 11 36.95 7.98 28.49
C GLU A 11 35.62 8.77 28.47
N ASN A 12 35.66 10.10 28.52
CA ASN A 12 34.43 10.92 28.62
C ASN A 12 33.97 11.58 27.30
N GLU A 13 34.61 11.27 26.17
CA GLU A 13 34.22 11.86 24.87
C GLU A 13 33.15 11.05 24.12
N ASN A 14 32.90 9.79 24.50
CA ASN A 14 31.95 8.95 23.76
C ASN A 14 30.48 9.38 23.93
N TRP A 15 30.15 10.11 24.99
CA TRP A 15 28.82 10.70 25.18
C TRP A 15 28.54 11.88 24.25
N LYS A 16 29.58 12.57 23.76
CA LYS A 16 29.42 13.71 22.84
C LYS A 16 28.80 13.28 21.51
N PHE A 17 29.01 12.04 21.07
CA PHE A 17 28.43 11.51 19.85
C PHE A 17 26.92 11.25 19.98
N PHE A 18 26.46 10.74 21.13
CA PHE A 18 25.03 10.56 21.42
C PHE A 18 24.27 11.89 21.62
N LEU A 19 24.98 12.96 21.96
CA LEU A 19 24.44 14.31 22.17
C LEU A 19 24.48 15.19 20.91
N ALA A 20 25.29 14.87 19.90
CA ALA A 20 25.43 15.68 18.69
C ALA A 20 24.24 15.55 17.72
N ASP A 21 23.53 14.41 17.74
CA ASP A 21 22.29 14.20 16.96
C ASP A 21 21.02 14.66 17.72
N LEU A 22 21.18 15.08 18.99
CA LEU A 22 20.11 15.69 19.77
C LEU A 22 20.32 17.20 19.74
N ASP A 23 19.90 17.85 18.65
CA ASP A 23 19.92 19.30 18.60
C ASP A 23 19.08 19.83 19.79
N PRO A 24 19.65 20.59 20.74
CA PRO A 24 18.92 21.04 21.94
C PRO A 24 17.69 21.90 21.62
N THR A 25 17.58 22.35 20.37
CA THR A 25 16.46 23.11 19.82
C THR A 25 15.35 22.25 19.23
N ASP A 26 15.60 20.98 18.89
CA ASP A 26 14.61 20.08 18.26
C ASP A 26 13.59 19.50 19.24
N PHE A 27 13.84 19.63 20.54
CA PHE A 27 12.86 19.31 21.59
C PHE A 27 12.61 20.55 22.44
N SER A 28 11.87 21.50 21.88
CA SER A 28 11.21 22.52 22.69
C SER A 28 10.25 21.80 23.66
N VAL A 29 10.57 21.85 24.95
CA VAL A 29 9.71 21.30 26.02
C VAL A 29 8.32 21.94 25.96
N ASP A 30 8.26 23.20 25.51
CA ASP A 30 7.01 23.94 25.32
C ASP A 30 6.21 23.38 24.13
N GLU A 31 6.86 23.00 23.03
CA GLU A 31 6.20 22.38 21.86
C GLU A 31 5.64 20.97 22.18
N TYR A 32 6.31 20.19 23.04
CA TYR A 32 5.78 18.89 23.47
C TYR A 32 4.57 19.04 24.42
N LEU A 33 4.54 20.08 25.24
CA LEU A 33 3.39 20.41 26.10
C LEU A 33 2.22 21.02 25.31
N GLU A 34 2.50 21.73 24.22
CA GLU A 34 1.50 22.38 23.36
C GLU A 34 0.85 21.39 22.37
N ASN A 35 1.59 20.39 21.88
CA ASN A 35 1.06 19.37 20.96
C ASN A 35 0.36 18.18 21.65
N HIS A 36 0.44 18.07 22.97
CA HIS A 36 -0.24 17.03 23.75
C HIS A 36 -1.02 17.65 24.92
N PRO A 37 -2.11 18.39 24.63
CA PRO A 37 -3.02 18.84 25.67
C PRO A 37 -3.56 17.63 26.43
N PRO A 38 -3.77 17.72 27.76
CA PRO A 38 -4.39 16.64 28.52
C PRO A 38 -5.73 16.30 27.88
N ASP A 39 -5.97 15.01 27.64
CA ASP A 39 -7.17 14.46 26.99
C ASP A 39 -8.42 15.12 27.59
N GLN A 40 -8.98 16.11 26.89
CA GLN A 40 -10.35 16.52 27.12
C GLN A 40 -11.22 15.41 26.56
N GLU A 41 -11.97 14.74 27.44
CA GLU A 41 -13.01 13.79 27.08
C GLU A 41 -13.83 14.36 25.91
N THR A 42 -13.71 13.72 24.76
CA THR A 42 -14.41 14.11 23.53
C THR A 42 -15.90 13.83 23.70
N THR A 43 -16.66 14.86 24.07
CA THR A 43 -18.07 14.96 23.68
C THR A 43 -18.13 15.24 22.18
N ASP A 44 -18.83 14.38 21.44
CA ASP A 44 -19.11 14.54 20.02
C ASP A 44 -19.64 15.94 19.67
N PRO A 45 -19.21 16.49 18.52
CA PRO A 45 -20.22 17.13 17.68
C PRO A 45 -20.05 16.80 16.20
N GLU A 46 -21.15 16.27 15.67
CA GLU A 46 -21.57 16.39 14.29
C GLU A 46 -21.64 17.88 13.83
N GLN A 47 -21.29 18.11 12.56
CA GLN A 47 -21.64 19.24 11.68
C GLN A 47 -20.86 20.58 11.77
N SER A 48 -20.06 20.86 10.71
CA SER A 48 -20.08 22.10 9.89
C SER A 48 -18.81 22.13 9.01
N LEU A 49 -18.87 21.79 7.71
CA LEU A 49 -19.08 22.69 6.55
C LEU A 49 -18.10 23.89 6.43
N HIS A 50 -17.26 23.81 5.38
CA HIS A 50 -16.60 24.87 4.59
C HIS A 50 -16.16 26.19 5.25
N GLN A 51 -14.85 26.49 5.18
CA GLN A 51 -14.35 27.64 4.39
C GLN A 51 -12.82 27.55 4.21
N GLY A 52 -12.38 27.80 2.98
CA GLY A 52 -10.97 27.84 2.60
C GLY A 52 -10.30 29.13 3.05
N PHE A 53 -9.00 29.02 3.34
CA PHE A 53 -8.09 30.14 3.48
C PHE A 53 -6.83 29.83 2.66
N ASP A 54 -6.56 30.73 1.70
CA ASP A 54 -5.33 30.78 0.94
C ASP A 54 -4.14 31.14 1.86
N PRO A 55 -2.93 30.58 1.63
CA PRO A 55 -1.74 31.00 2.35
C PRO A 55 -1.13 32.29 1.75
N PRO A 56 -0.62 33.22 2.57
CA PRO A 56 0.02 34.42 2.09
C PRO A 56 1.45 34.14 1.59
N ALA A 57 1.77 34.74 0.44
CA ALA A 57 3.13 34.95 -0.02
C ALA A 57 3.87 35.92 0.92
N GLY A 58 5.09 35.56 1.31
CA GLY A 58 5.99 36.39 2.11
C GLY A 58 7.41 35.82 2.15
N PRO A 59 8.45 36.65 2.36
CA PRO A 59 9.47 36.85 1.34
C PRO A 59 10.83 36.20 1.62
N ASN A 60 11.60 36.08 0.54
CA ASN A 60 13.02 35.81 0.45
C ASN A 60 13.85 36.44 1.60
N GLY A 61 14.40 35.58 2.45
CA GLY A 61 15.45 35.93 3.41
C GLY A 61 16.72 35.16 3.05
N CYS A 62 17.70 35.86 2.50
CA CYS A 62 19.07 35.38 2.32
C CYS A 62 19.64 34.85 3.65
N LEU A 63 20.08 33.60 3.66
CA LEU A 63 20.97 33.07 4.69
C LEU A 63 22.42 33.02 4.14
N PRO A 64 23.41 33.45 4.93
CA PRO A 64 24.81 33.50 4.51
C PRO A 64 25.47 32.12 4.55
N GLU A 65 26.44 31.92 3.66
CA GLU A 65 27.29 30.73 3.58
C GLU A 65 28.04 30.45 4.91
N PRO A 66 28.24 29.17 5.27
CA PRO A 66 29.07 28.82 6.41
C PRO A 66 30.56 29.04 6.08
N SER A 67 31.12 30.02 6.78
CA SER A 67 32.55 30.26 6.93
C SER A 67 33.31 28.99 7.33
N ILE A 68 34.33 28.66 6.53
CA ILE A 68 35.30 27.60 6.76
C ILE A 68 36.11 27.94 8.01
N TYR A 69 35.76 27.31 9.14
CA TYR A 69 36.53 27.41 10.38
C TYR A 69 37.70 26.40 10.33
N GLN A 70 38.86 26.86 9.89
CA GLN A 70 40.13 26.16 10.09
C GLN A 70 40.58 26.32 11.55
N GLY A 71 40.35 25.28 12.36
CA GLY A 71 40.86 25.21 13.73
C GLY A 71 42.39 25.04 13.77
N PRO A 72 43.12 25.78 14.64
CA PRO A 72 44.56 25.66 14.77
C PRO A 72 44.90 24.57 15.78
N ASN A 73 45.14 23.32 15.33
CA ASN A 73 45.63 22.26 16.23
C ASN A 73 46.58 21.30 15.50
N GLN A 74 47.77 21.77 15.15
CA GLN A 74 48.92 20.90 14.82
C GLN A 74 50.25 21.34 15.47
N ALA A 75 50.22 22.19 16.50
CA ALA A 75 51.45 22.72 17.12
C ALA A 75 51.82 22.09 18.48
N ALA A 76 51.03 21.16 19.04
CA ALA A 76 51.24 20.67 20.41
C ALA A 76 51.97 19.31 20.53
N ALA A 77 52.28 18.63 19.41
CA ALA A 77 52.85 17.27 19.45
C ALA A 77 54.40 17.21 19.37
N SER A 78 55.12 18.34 19.28
CA SER A 78 56.59 18.33 19.10
C SER A 78 57.42 18.66 20.35
N THR A 79 56.82 18.99 21.50
CA THR A 79 57.59 19.49 22.67
C THR A 79 57.88 18.44 23.77
N GLN A 80 57.42 17.19 23.64
CA GLN A 80 57.68 16.15 24.65
C GLN A 80 58.79 15.13 24.32
N ARG A 81 59.54 15.28 23.22
CA ARG A 81 60.69 14.39 22.91
C ARG A 81 62.07 14.90 23.31
N SER A 82 62.19 16.08 23.93
CA SER A 82 63.50 16.67 24.23
C SER A 82 63.96 16.57 25.69
N ILE A 83 63.17 16.00 26.60
CA ILE A 83 63.53 15.91 28.05
C ILE A 83 64.06 14.52 28.46
N ALA A 84 63.90 13.50 27.61
CA ALA A 84 64.36 12.14 27.93
C ALA A 84 65.86 11.88 27.67
N GLN A 85 66.65 12.86 27.24
CA GLN A 85 68.06 12.66 26.84
C GLN A 85 69.14 13.28 27.75
N GLN A 86 68.81 13.91 28.90
CA GLN A 86 69.81 14.63 29.71
C GLN A 86 70.12 14.08 31.11
N HIS A 87 69.68 12.87 31.47
CA HIS A 87 70.06 12.24 32.73
C HIS A 87 70.65 10.82 32.54
N SER A 88 71.78 10.73 31.84
CA SER A 88 72.70 9.56 31.88
C SER A 88 73.78 9.72 32.97
N GLY A 89 73.44 10.40 34.07
CA GLY A 89 74.31 10.53 35.23
C GLY A 89 74.35 9.24 36.03
N GLN A 90 75.47 8.53 35.94
CA GLN A 90 76.04 7.59 36.91
C GLN A 90 75.04 7.00 37.92
N LEU A 91 74.42 5.88 37.54
CA LEU A 91 73.86 4.97 38.52
C LEU A 91 75.03 4.38 39.34
N PRO A 92 74.97 4.42 40.68
CA PRO A 92 75.99 3.82 41.53
C PRO A 92 76.06 2.32 41.24
N GLU A 93 77.27 1.79 41.09
CA GLU A 93 77.56 0.36 40.99
C GLU A 93 77.01 -0.34 42.24
N ILE A 94 75.80 -0.90 42.11
CA ILE A 94 75.20 -1.72 43.15
C ILE A 94 75.96 -3.03 43.16
N CYS A 95 76.64 -3.28 44.28
CA CYS A 95 77.43 -4.45 44.56
C CYS A 95 76.76 -5.75 44.08
N THR A 96 77.53 -6.57 43.37
CA THR A 96 77.23 -7.96 42.99
C THR A 96 77.22 -8.86 44.23
N GLY A 97 76.34 -8.56 45.19
CA GLY A 97 76.08 -9.43 46.34
C GLY A 97 75.37 -10.70 45.87
N ASN A 98 75.90 -11.84 46.30
CA ASN A 98 75.38 -13.18 45.99
C ASN A 98 73.83 -13.24 46.08
N PRO A 99 73.11 -13.64 45.01
CA PRO A 99 71.64 -13.67 44.97
C PRO A 99 70.99 -14.69 45.93
N SER A 100 71.80 -15.45 46.67
CA SER A 100 71.37 -16.49 47.60
C SER A 100 70.86 -15.96 48.96
N GLN A 101 70.98 -14.66 49.26
CA GLN A 101 70.56 -14.10 50.56
C GLN A 101 69.38 -13.13 50.49
N ILE A 102 68.49 -13.24 49.48
CA ILE A 102 67.23 -12.48 49.49
C ILE A 102 66.35 -13.01 50.62
N PRO A 103 65.92 -12.17 51.59
CA PRO A 103 65.01 -12.56 52.66
C PRO A 103 63.75 -13.22 52.10
N GLU A 104 63.32 -14.33 52.70
CA GLU A 104 62.18 -15.13 52.25
C GLU A 104 60.87 -14.31 52.16
N SER A 105 60.74 -13.27 53.00
CA SER A 105 59.65 -12.30 52.98
C SER A 105 59.56 -11.51 51.67
N LEU A 106 60.69 -11.12 51.07
CA LEU A 106 60.73 -10.42 49.79
C LEU A 106 60.42 -11.35 48.62
N ARG A 107 60.77 -12.65 48.71
CA ARG A 107 60.35 -13.65 47.71
C ARG A 107 58.84 -13.82 47.71
N LYS A 108 58.22 -13.98 48.89
CA LYS A 108 56.75 -14.09 49.03
C LYS A 108 56.03 -12.84 48.52
N LYS A 109 56.55 -11.64 48.82
CA LYS A 109 56.01 -10.37 48.29
C LYS A 109 56.06 -10.30 46.76
N ARG A 110 57.22 -10.64 46.15
CA ARG A 110 57.36 -10.66 44.68
C ARG A 110 56.43 -11.67 44.02
N GLU A 111 56.23 -12.83 44.63
CA GLU A 111 55.31 -13.85 44.12
C GLU A 111 53.85 -13.37 44.19
N TYR A 112 53.47 -12.74 45.31
CA TYR A 112 52.16 -12.11 45.45
C TYR A 112 51.92 -11.03 44.40
N ASP A 113 52.88 -10.11 44.23
CA ASP A 113 52.80 -9.03 43.22
C ASP A 113 52.70 -9.60 41.80
N ARG A 114 53.44 -10.69 41.50
CA ARG A 114 53.33 -11.40 40.21
C ARG A 114 51.93 -11.97 40.01
N LYS A 115 51.40 -12.73 40.97
CA LYS A 115 50.05 -13.30 40.93
C LYS A 115 48.98 -12.22 40.78
N TYR A 116 49.12 -11.10 41.47
CA TYR A 116 48.20 -9.97 41.36
C TYR A 116 48.22 -9.35 39.96
N ARG A 117 49.41 -9.12 39.37
CA ARG A 117 49.54 -8.63 37.99
C ARG A 117 48.97 -9.61 36.96
N GLU A 118 49.18 -10.91 37.13
CA GLU A 118 48.61 -11.94 36.26
C GLU A 118 47.08 -11.95 36.35
N LYS A 119 46.50 -11.82 37.55
CA LYS A 119 45.05 -11.71 37.74
C LYS A 119 44.48 -10.46 37.05
N GLN A 120 45.15 -9.32 37.18
CA GLN A 120 44.76 -8.07 36.50
C GLN A 120 44.86 -8.18 34.98
N LYS A 121 45.92 -8.81 34.45
CA LYS A 121 46.05 -9.09 33.01
C LYS A 121 44.92 -9.98 32.51
N LYS A 122 44.61 -11.05 33.25
CA LYS A 122 43.51 -11.97 32.92
C LYS A 122 42.16 -11.26 32.90
N GLN A 123 41.84 -10.44 33.91
CA GLN A 123 40.60 -9.65 33.92
C GLN A 123 40.53 -8.67 32.74
N LYS A 124 41.62 -7.98 32.40
CA LYS A 124 41.65 -7.10 31.22
C LYS A 124 41.43 -7.88 29.92
N GLN A 125 42.06 -9.05 29.79
CA GLN A 125 41.88 -9.90 28.63
C GLN A 125 40.43 -10.39 28.50
N GLU A 126 39.82 -10.85 29.60
CA GLU A 126 38.40 -11.26 29.61
C GLU A 126 37.46 -10.11 29.20
N LEU A 127 37.74 -8.87 29.62
CA LEU A 127 36.97 -7.69 29.20
C LEU A 127 37.13 -7.39 27.71
N VAL A 128 38.35 -7.48 27.17
CA VAL A 128 38.61 -7.27 25.74
C VAL A 128 37.89 -8.34 24.91
N GLU A 129 38.04 -9.61 25.27
CA GLU A 129 37.38 -10.73 24.58
C GLU A 129 35.85 -10.63 24.66
N GLY A 130 35.31 -10.18 25.80
CA GLY A 130 33.88 -9.93 25.97
C GLY A 130 33.37 -8.82 25.05
N ASN A 131 34.11 -7.72 24.93
CA ASN A 131 33.74 -6.61 24.05
C ASN A 131 33.82 -7.01 22.57
N GLU A 132 34.85 -7.76 22.17
CA GLU A 132 34.96 -8.30 20.81
C GLU A 132 33.86 -9.31 20.47
N ARG A 133 33.33 -10.05 21.45
CA ARG A 133 32.15 -10.90 21.25
C ARG A 133 30.90 -10.06 21.04
N LEU A 134 30.71 -9.03 21.85
CA LEU A 134 29.55 -8.13 21.74
C LEU A 134 29.51 -7.41 20.39
N GLU A 135 30.65 -6.90 19.90
CA GLU A 135 30.72 -6.27 18.58
C GLU A 135 30.44 -7.24 17.43
N ARG A 136 30.84 -8.51 17.57
CA ARG A 136 30.47 -9.55 16.59
C ARG A 136 28.97 -9.84 16.59
N GLU A 137 28.36 -9.99 17.77
CA GLU A 137 26.92 -10.19 17.91
C GLU A 137 26.12 -9.00 17.37
N LYS A 138 26.59 -7.77 17.62
CA LYS A 138 26.01 -6.55 17.06
C LYS A 138 26.07 -6.54 15.53
N HIS A 139 27.24 -6.82 14.94
CA HIS A 139 27.40 -6.88 13.49
C HIS A 139 26.54 -7.99 12.86
N GLU A 140 26.45 -9.16 13.50
CA GLU A 140 25.58 -10.25 13.04
C GLU A 140 24.11 -9.84 13.05
N PHE A 141 23.66 -9.15 14.10
CA PHE A 141 22.31 -8.62 14.18
C PHE A 141 22.04 -7.53 13.12
N GLU A 142 22.97 -6.62 12.88
CA GLU A 142 22.87 -5.60 11.83
C GLU A 142 22.75 -6.22 10.44
N GLU A 143 23.57 -7.21 10.11
CA GLU A 143 23.49 -7.95 8.84
C GLU A 143 22.18 -8.75 8.73
N GLN A 144 21.69 -9.34 9.83
CA GLN A 144 20.39 -10.02 9.83
C GLN A 144 19.24 -9.04 9.54
N MET A 145 19.27 -7.83 10.13
CA MET A 145 18.27 -6.79 9.89
C MET A 145 18.31 -6.28 8.46
N LYS A 146 19.52 -6.05 7.93
CA LYS A 146 19.72 -5.63 6.54
C LYS A 146 19.22 -6.68 5.54
N SER A 147 19.53 -7.95 5.78
CA SER A 147 19.02 -9.07 4.97
C SER A 147 17.49 -9.16 4.98
N LYS A 148 16.85 -8.97 6.13
CA LYS A 148 15.37 -8.93 6.23
C LYS A 148 14.77 -7.75 5.48
N LEU A 149 15.41 -6.58 5.54
CA LEU A 149 14.98 -5.38 4.81
C LEU A 149 15.06 -5.60 3.30
N ASP A 150 16.17 -6.14 2.80
CA ASP A 150 16.35 -6.45 1.37
C ASP A 150 15.31 -7.46 0.87
N ALA A 151 14.99 -8.48 1.69
CA ALA A 151 13.95 -9.46 1.38
C ALA A 151 12.56 -8.82 1.28
N PHE A 152 12.21 -7.94 2.23
CA PHE A 152 10.96 -7.18 2.22
C PHE A 152 10.86 -6.26 0.99
N GLU A 153 11.93 -5.56 0.63
CA GLU A 153 11.96 -4.73 -0.57
C GLU A 153 11.84 -5.55 -1.86
N ALA A 154 12.44 -6.75 -1.91
CA ALA A 154 12.28 -7.67 -3.03
C ALA A 154 10.83 -8.14 -3.19
N GLU A 155 10.15 -8.46 -2.10
CA GLU A 155 8.74 -8.85 -2.10
C GLU A 155 7.83 -7.70 -2.55
N ASN A 156 8.07 -6.48 -2.06
CA ASN A 156 7.36 -5.28 -2.52
C ASN A 156 7.55 -5.02 -4.01
N ARG A 157 8.77 -5.24 -4.54
CA ARG A 157 9.04 -5.15 -5.98
C ARG A 157 8.27 -6.23 -6.75
N ARG A 158 8.16 -7.45 -6.23
CA ARG A 158 7.36 -8.53 -6.84
C ARG A 158 5.89 -8.17 -6.91
N LEU A 159 5.31 -7.69 -5.79
CA LEU A 159 3.92 -7.29 -5.72
C LEU A 159 3.58 -6.14 -6.67
N LYS A 160 4.50 -5.18 -6.85
CA LYS A 160 4.34 -4.10 -7.84
C LYS A 160 4.28 -4.63 -9.28
N ARG A 161 5.09 -5.62 -9.64
CA ARG A 161 5.05 -6.25 -10.97
C ARG A 161 3.74 -7.01 -11.19
N GLU A 162 3.32 -7.81 -10.22
CA GLU A 162 2.06 -8.55 -10.29
C GLU A 162 0.84 -7.61 -10.47
N LYS A 163 0.83 -6.47 -9.76
CA LYS A 163 -0.20 -5.43 -9.96
C LYS A 163 -0.17 -4.83 -11.36
N LEU A 164 1.01 -4.67 -11.95
CA LEU A 164 1.17 -4.13 -13.30
C LEU A 164 0.72 -5.13 -14.36
N GLU A 165 1.13 -6.40 -14.24
CA GLU A 165 0.68 -7.50 -15.10
C GLU A 165 -0.85 -7.66 -15.05
N LYS A 166 -1.46 -7.53 -13.86
CA LYS A 166 -2.91 -7.54 -13.73
C LYS A 166 -3.59 -6.38 -14.46
N ARG A 167 -3.03 -5.17 -14.39
CA ARG A 167 -3.55 -4.01 -15.14
C ARG A 167 -3.40 -4.21 -16.65
N GLU A 168 -2.26 -4.71 -17.11
CA GLU A 168 -2.03 -5.03 -18.52
C GLU A 168 -3.04 -6.06 -19.02
N PHE A 169 -3.30 -7.12 -18.25
CA PHE A 169 -4.32 -8.11 -18.57
C PHE A 169 -5.73 -7.49 -18.61
N GLU A 170 -6.08 -6.65 -17.65
CA GLU A 170 -7.37 -5.93 -17.64
C GLU A 170 -7.53 -5.00 -18.87
N GLU A 171 -6.46 -4.31 -19.28
CA GLU A 171 -6.45 -3.48 -20.49
C GLU A 171 -6.56 -4.31 -21.77
N GLN A 172 -5.87 -5.44 -21.86
CA GLN A 172 -6.00 -6.39 -22.97
C GLN A 172 -7.43 -6.91 -23.09
N MET A 173 -8.05 -7.31 -21.96
CA MET A 173 -9.44 -7.75 -21.94
C MET A 173 -10.41 -6.65 -22.37
N LYS A 174 -10.22 -5.42 -21.92
CA LYS A 174 -11.02 -4.27 -22.38
C LYS A 174 -10.89 -4.06 -23.88
N SER A 175 -9.67 -4.12 -24.42
CA SER A 175 -9.40 -3.97 -25.85
C SER A 175 -10.07 -5.07 -26.69
N ILE A 176 -10.00 -6.33 -26.25
CA ILE A 176 -10.66 -7.46 -26.92
C ILE A 176 -12.18 -7.28 -26.92
N LEU A 177 -12.76 -6.84 -25.80
CA LEU A 177 -14.20 -6.60 -25.71
C LEU A 177 -14.62 -5.44 -26.60
N GLU A 178 -13.90 -4.32 -26.58
CA GLU A 178 -14.20 -3.14 -27.38
C GLU A 178 -14.12 -3.43 -28.89
N THR A 179 -13.08 -4.14 -29.32
CA THR A 179 -12.95 -4.58 -30.72
C THR A 179 -14.03 -5.57 -31.12
N GLY A 180 -14.38 -6.52 -30.24
CA GLY A 180 -15.47 -7.47 -30.46
C GLY A 180 -16.83 -6.79 -30.59
N PHE A 181 -17.17 -5.87 -29.68
CA PHE A 181 -18.42 -5.10 -29.74
C PHE A 181 -18.51 -4.23 -30.99
N LYS A 182 -17.39 -3.61 -31.39
CA LYS A 182 -17.34 -2.81 -32.62
C LYS A 182 -17.61 -3.67 -33.85
N HIS A 183 -16.99 -4.84 -33.96
CA HIS A 183 -17.20 -5.76 -35.08
C HIS A 183 -18.66 -6.23 -35.18
N VAL A 184 -19.26 -6.64 -34.07
CA VAL A 184 -20.68 -7.03 -34.01
C VAL A 184 -21.58 -5.85 -34.37
N GLY A 185 -21.26 -4.65 -33.88
CA GLY A 185 -22.00 -3.43 -34.23
C GLY A 185 -21.95 -3.13 -35.72
N ASP A 186 -20.78 -3.25 -36.35
CA ASP A 186 -20.59 -3.04 -37.79
C ASP A 186 -21.35 -4.09 -38.61
N GLU A 187 -21.34 -5.35 -38.20
CA GLU A 187 -22.09 -6.44 -38.85
C GLU A 187 -23.60 -6.23 -38.75
N VAL A 188 -24.11 -5.88 -37.57
CA VAL A 188 -25.54 -5.55 -37.37
C VAL A 188 -25.94 -4.34 -38.21
N ASN A 189 -25.10 -3.31 -38.29
CA ASN A 189 -25.34 -2.12 -39.12
C ASN A 189 -25.28 -2.44 -40.62
N SER A 190 -24.43 -3.36 -41.05
CA SER A 190 -24.42 -3.87 -42.42
C SER A 190 -25.73 -4.58 -42.76
N LEU A 191 -26.14 -5.54 -41.93
CA LEU A 191 -27.41 -6.27 -42.09
C LEU A 191 -28.62 -5.33 -42.09
N ARG A 192 -28.60 -4.29 -41.26
CA ARG A 192 -29.66 -3.28 -41.24
C ARG A 192 -29.74 -2.50 -42.55
N ARG A 193 -28.60 -2.15 -43.14
CA ARG A 193 -28.53 -1.48 -44.45
C ARG A 193 -29.04 -2.41 -45.56
N ASP A 194 -28.59 -3.66 -45.58
CA ASP A 194 -29.02 -4.65 -46.57
C ASP A 194 -30.54 -4.87 -46.51
N ASN A 195 -31.09 -5.07 -45.31
CA ASN A 195 -32.52 -5.18 -45.09
C ASN A 195 -33.29 -3.92 -45.53
N ALA A 196 -32.76 -2.73 -45.26
CA ALA A 196 -33.38 -1.48 -45.70
C ALA A 196 -33.44 -1.37 -47.25
N THR A 197 -32.38 -1.80 -47.94
CA THR A 197 -32.37 -1.82 -49.42
C THR A 197 -33.37 -2.84 -49.98
N GLU A 198 -33.51 -4.01 -49.37
CA GLU A 198 -34.49 -5.01 -49.79
C GLU A 198 -35.94 -4.52 -49.56
N LEU A 199 -36.20 -3.86 -48.43
CA LEU A 199 -37.49 -3.23 -48.16
C LEU A 199 -37.80 -2.11 -49.18
N ALA A 200 -36.81 -1.29 -49.56
CA ALA A 200 -36.98 -0.27 -50.58
C ALA A 200 -37.31 -0.88 -51.96
N LYS A 201 -36.63 -1.96 -52.36
CA LYS A 201 -36.94 -2.71 -53.60
C LYS A 201 -38.37 -3.26 -53.58
N LEU A 202 -38.83 -3.75 -52.43
CA LEU A 202 -40.22 -4.23 -52.26
C LEU A 202 -41.22 -3.09 -52.35
N GLY A 203 -40.94 -1.92 -51.74
CA GLY A 203 -41.75 -0.72 -51.85
C GLY A 203 -42.01 -0.33 -53.31
N ASN A 204 -40.93 -0.22 -54.10
CA ASN A 204 -41.03 0.09 -55.55
C ASN A 204 -41.88 -0.94 -56.32
N LYS A 205 -41.79 -2.24 -55.99
CA LYS A 205 -42.64 -3.28 -56.59
C LYS A 205 -44.11 -3.13 -56.21
N VAL A 206 -44.41 -2.73 -54.98
CA VAL A 206 -45.79 -2.47 -54.54
C VAL A 206 -46.36 -1.25 -55.26
N ASP A 207 -45.58 -0.18 -55.40
CA ASP A 207 -46.00 1.04 -56.09
C ASP A 207 -46.31 0.78 -57.57
N THR A 208 -45.43 0.05 -58.28
CA THR A 208 -45.69 -0.36 -59.67
C THR A 208 -46.94 -1.24 -59.81
N LEU A 209 -47.18 -2.17 -58.87
CA LEU A 209 -48.40 -2.98 -58.87
C LEU A 209 -49.66 -2.13 -58.61
N LEU A 210 -49.56 -1.10 -57.76
CA LEU A 210 -50.64 -0.18 -57.48
C LEU A 210 -50.97 0.67 -58.72
N GLU A 211 -49.95 1.16 -59.42
CA GLU A 211 -50.10 1.90 -60.68
C GLU A 211 -50.74 1.03 -61.78
N LEU A 212 -50.28 -0.22 -61.95
CA LEU A 212 -50.90 -1.18 -62.87
C LEU A 212 -52.35 -1.50 -62.51
N LYS A 213 -52.68 -1.59 -61.22
CA LYS A 213 -54.06 -1.77 -60.75
C LYS A 213 -54.91 -0.56 -61.11
N GLN A 214 -54.41 0.65 -60.90
CA GLN A 214 -55.09 1.89 -61.29
C GLN A 214 -55.34 1.93 -62.81
N GLN A 215 -54.32 1.65 -63.63
CA GLN A 215 -54.46 1.57 -65.08
C GLN A 215 -55.52 0.54 -65.52
N ASN A 216 -55.52 -0.66 -64.93
CA ASN A 216 -56.53 -1.68 -65.22
C ASN A 216 -57.95 -1.23 -64.85
N THR A 217 -58.13 -0.50 -63.74
CA THR A 217 -59.45 0.05 -63.40
C THR A 217 -59.90 1.09 -64.42
N THR A 218 -59.00 1.93 -64.93
CA THR A 218 -59.29 2.90 -65.99
C THR A 218 -59.67 2.21 -67.30
N ILE A 219 -58.93 1.17 -67.71
CA ILE A 219 -59.26 0.37 -68.89
C ILE A 219 -60.63 -0.30 -68.73
N ARG A 220 -60.92 -0.86 -67.55
CA ARG A 220 -62.22 -1.50 -67.27
C ARG A 220 -63.37 -0.50 -67.30
N LYS A 221 -63.19 0.71 -66.75
CA LYS A 221 -64.17 1.81 -66.87
C LYS A 221 -64.43 2.16 -68.34
N ARG A 222 -63.39 2.24 -69.18
CA ARG A 222 -63.53 2.50 -70.63
C ARG A 222 -64.22 1.38 -71.39
N ARG A 223 -64.11 0.11 -70.95
CA ARG A 223 -64.76 -1.04 -71.61
C ARG A 223 -66.22 -1.26 -71.23
N MET A 224 -66.66 -0.80 -70.06
CA MET A 224 -68.04 -1.03 -69.61
C MET A 224 -69.05 0.04 -70.09
N PHE A 225 -68.60 1.11 -70.75
CA PHE A 225 -69.48 2.11 -71.37
C PHE A 225 -68.89 2.71 -72.65
N PRO A 226 -69.19 2.15 -73.83
CA PRO A 226 -69.23 2.91 -75.07
C PRO A 226 -70.67 3.41 -75.29
N THR A 227 -70.84 4.68 -75.63
CA THR A 227 -72.12 5.43 -75.71
C THR A 227 -72.81 5.58 -74.35
N GLU A 228 -73.33 6.73 -73.94
CA GLU A 228 -73.81 7.90 -74.66
C GLU A 228 -73.91 9.05 -73.64
N GLU A 229 -74.13 10.26 -74.13
CA GLU A 229 -74.73 11.36 -73.35
C GLU A 229 -76.05 10.88 -72.68
N PHE A 230 -76.67 11.70 -71.84
CA PHE A 230 -77.98 11.43 -71.22
C PHE A 230 -78.00 10.49 -69.98
N TRP A 231 -77.90 11.07 -68.78
CA TRP A 231 -79.09 11.41 -67.96
C TRP A 231 -78.66 12.11 -66.66
N THR A 232 -79.47 13.10 -66.35
CA THR A 232 -79.53 13.94 -65.16
C THR A 232 -80.04 13.17 -63.92
N GLN A 233 -79.61 13.62 -62.74
CA GLN A 233 -80.47 13.94 -61.58
C GLN A 233 -81.33 12.84 -60.92
N SER A 234 -81.01 12.52 -59.65
CA SER A 234 -81.87 12.16 -58.48
C SER A 234 -81.14 11.14 -57.60
N GLN A 235 -80.81 11.41 -56.34
CA GLN A 235 -81.63 11.46 -55.10
C GLN A 235 -81.85 10.08 -54.45
N GLU A 236 -81.81 10.09 -53.11
CA GLU A 236 -82.20 9.06 -52.11
C GLU A 236 -81.19 7.92 -51.87
N GLU A 237 -80.57 7.85 -50.68
CA GLU A 237 -81.11 7.39 -49.38
C GLU A 237 -81.43 5.88 -49.32
N ASP A 238 -80.88 5.29 -48.26
CA ASP A 238 -81.37 4.11 -47.53
C ASP A 238 -81.29 2.67 -48.09
N SER A 239 -80.36 1.94 -47.45
CA SER A 239 -80.70 0.82 -46.55
C SER A 239 -80.94 -0.61 -47.09
N PHE A 240 -80.65 -1.54 -46.18
CA PHE A 240 -80.99 -2.96 -46.11
C PHE A 240 -80.18 -4.03 -46.88
N ASN A 241 -79.45 -4.82 -46.06
CA ASN A 241 -79.43 -6.30 -45.99
C ASN A 241 -79.60 -7.12 -47.27
N SER A 242 -78.68 -8.04 -47.54
CA SER A 242 -79.07 -9.46 -47.70
C SER A 242 -77.87 -10.40 -47.81
N ALA A 243 -77.96 -11.47 -47.06
CA ALA A 243 -77.12 -12.65 -47.13
C ALA A 243 -76.97 -13.20 -48.56
N LYS A 244 -75.79 -13.73 -48.88
CA LYS A 244 -75.67 -14.83 -49.86
C LYS A 244 -74.49 -15.74 -49.50
N LYS A 245 -74.85 -16.86 -48.88
CA LYS A 245 -74.13 -18.14 -48.93
C LYS A 245 -73.65 -18.40 -50.36
N PHE A 246 -72.35 -18.29 -50.61
CA PHE A 246 -71.74 -18.91 -51.78
C PHE A 246 -71.06 -20.21 -51.36
N ARG A 247 -71.85 -21.30 -51.42
CA ARG A 247 -71.33 -22.66 -51.55
C ARG A 247 -70.72 -22.78 -52.95
N ILE A 248 -69.41 -22.54 -53.08
CA ILE A 248 -68.67 -22.96 -54.27
C ILE A 248 -68.23 -24.41 -54.06
N ARG A 249 -69.02 -25.34 -54.61
CA ARG A 249 -68.54 -26.67 -55.00
C ARG A 249 -67.53 -26.48 -56.13
N ARG A 250 -66.23 -26.59 -55.83
CA ARG A 250 -65.22 -26.95 -56.83
C ARG A 250 -64.79 -28.39 -56.57
N ARG A 251 -65.41 -29.31 -57.32
CA ARG A 251 -64.76 -30.55 -57.75
C ARG A 251 -63.65 -30.13 -58.71
N SER A 252 -62.43 -30.01 -58.22
CA SER A 252 -61.23 -30.11 -59.05
C SER A 252 -60.54 -31.42 -58.69
N GLN A 253 -60.29 -32.22 -59.71
CA GLN A 253 -59.45 -33.40 -59.65
C GLN A 253 -58.18 -33.08 -58.87
N MET A 254 -58.00 -33.72 -57.70
CA MET A 254 -56.77 -33.66 -56.93
C MET A 254 -55.76 -34.56 -57.65
N PRO A 255 -54.64 -34.02 -58.17
CA PRO A 255 -53.54 -34.85 -58.60
C PRO A 255 -53.05 -35.59 -57.36
N THR A 256 -52.93 -36.91 -57.45
CA THR A 256 -52.34 -37.73 -56.41
C THR A 256 -50.84 -37.46 -56.34
N TYR A 257 -50.42 -36.33 -55.79
CA TYR A 257 -49.06 -36.10 -55.28
C TYR A 257 -48.88 -36.83 -53.93
N LYS A 258 -49.14 -38.13 -53.94
CA LYS A 258 -48.70 -39.05 -52.89
C LYS A 258 -47.22 -39.34 -53.15
N ARG A 259 -46.28 -38.57 -52.55
CA ARG A 259 -44.91 -39.04 -52.18
C ARG A 259 -43.92 -37.95 -51.72
N LYS A 260 -44.28 -36.98 -50.85
CA LYS A 260 -43.24 -36.20 -50.10
C LYS A 260 -43.57 -35.88 -48.63
N ALA A 261 -44.82 -36.06 -48.18
CA ALA A 261 -45.25 -35.70 -46.82
C ALA A 261 -44.60 -36.53 -45.68
N SER A 262 -44.06 -37.72 -45.97
CA SER A 262 -43.38 -38.55 -44.96
C SER A 262 -41.96 -38.08 -44.63
N SER A 263 -41.26 -37.44 -45.57
CA SER A 263 -39.91 -36.89 -45.36
C SER A 263 -39.94 -35.69 -44.41
N VAL A 264 -40.85 -34.74 -44.66
CA VAL A 264 -41.02 -33.53 -43.84
C VAL A 264 -41.41 -33.87 -42.39
N LYS A 265 -42.21 -34.92 -42.18
CA LYS A 265 -42.57 -35.37 -40.82
C LYS A 265 -41.38 -35.98 -40.07
N ARG A 266 -40.45 -36.65 -40.74
CA ARG A 266 -39.23 -37.19 -40.10
C ARG A 266 -38.26 -36.08 -39.72
N GLU A 267 -38.09 -35.10 -40.61
CA GLU A 267 -37.23 -33.92 -40.39
C GLU A 267 -37.70 -33.05 -39.21
N ARG A 268 -39.01 -32.82 -39.08
CA ARG A 268 -39.57 -32.14 -37.89
C ARG A 268 -39.31 -32.89 -36.59
N LYS A 269 -39.39 -34.23 -36.62
CA LYS A 269 -39.12 -35.07 -35.44
C LYS A 269 -37.64 -35.05 -35.05
N SER A 270 -36.70 -35.07 -36.00
CA SER A 270 -35.27 -34.95 -35.69
C SER A 270 -34.91 -33.55 -35.21
N ALA A 271 -35.45 -32.50 -35.82
CA ALA A 271 -35.27 -31.11 -35.36
C ALA A 271 -35.76 -30.92 -33.91
N MET A 272 -36.93 -31.45 -33.56
CA MET A 272 -37.46 -31.39 -32.19
C MET A 272 -36.57 -32.15 -31.19
N LYS A 273 -36.02 -33.31 -31.58
CA LYS A 273 -35.08 -34.07 -30.73
C LYS A 273 -33.78 -33.28 -30.49
N ASN A 274 -33.24 -32.66 -31.54
CA ASN A 274 -32.03 -31.84 -31.44
C ASN A 274 -32.27 -30.61 -30.55
N LEU A 275 -33.42 -29.94 -30.69
CA LEU A 275 -33.79 -28.80 -29.85
C LEU A 275 -33.96 -29.21 -28.39
N LYS A 276 -34.61 -30.36 -28.13
CA LYS A 276 -34.72 -30.90 -26.76
C LYS A 276 -33.35 -31.24 -26.16
N ALA A 277 -32.45 -31.84 -26.94
CA ALA A 277 -31.09 -32.14 -26.49
C ALA A 277 -30.28 -30.86 -26.22
N GLY A 278 -30.37 -29.86 -27.10
CA GLY A 278 -29.74 -28.55 -26.91
C GLY A 278 -30.25 -27.83 -25.67
N PHE A 279 -31.56 -27.85 -25.43
CA PHE A 279 -32.16 -27.27 -24.23
C PHE A 279 -31.68 -27.97 -22.93
N GLN A 280 -31.52 -29.28 -22.94
CA GLN A 280 -30.99 -30.01 -21.77
C GLN A 280 -29.51 -29.70 -21.51
N ARG A 281 -28.69 -29.54 -22.57
CA ARG A 281 -27.29 -29.11 -22.43
C ARG A 281 -27.20 -27.70 -21.86
N LEU A 282 -27.97 -26.76 -22.44
CA LEU A 282 -28.03 -25.38 -21.95
C LEU A 282 -28.48 -25.33 -20.47
N LYS A 283 -29.46 -26.15 -20.09
CA LYS A 283 -29.90 -26.24 -18.69
C LYS A 283 -28.79 -26.76 -17.76
N ALA A 284 -28.01 -27.74 -18.19
CA ALA A 284 -26.88 -28.25 -17.42
C ALA A 284 -25.77 -27.21 -17.28
N GLU A 285 -25.39 -26.54 -18.38
CA GLU A 285 -24.40 -25.45 -18.38
C GLU A 285 -24.85 -24.30 -17.47
N MET A 286 -26.13 -23.89 -17.53
CA MET A 286 -26.66 -22.87 -16.62
C MET A 286 -26.58 -23.30 -15.14
N GLN A 287 -26.80 -24.58 -14.84
CA GLN A 287 -26.66 -25.09 -13.48
C GLN A 287 -25.20 -25.11 -13.02
N GLU A 288 -24.26 -25.42 -13.90
CA GLU A 288 -22.82 -25.38 -13.61
C GLU A 288 -22.35 -23.95 -13.34
N ILE A 289 -22.69 -23.01 -14.23
CA ILE A 289 -22.42 -21.58 -14.04
C ILE A 289 -23.02 -21.08 -12.72
N SER A 290 -24.24 -21.51 -12.38
CA SER A 290 -24.87 -21.12 -11.11
C SER A 290 -24.09 -21.62 -9.88
N LYS A 291 -23.48 -22.82 -9.95
CA LYS A 291 -22.65 -23.36 -8.86
C LYS A 291 -21.31 -22.63 -8.77
N GLU A 292 -20.68 -22.37 -9.91
CA GLU A 292 -19.43 -21.59 -9.96
C GLU A 292 -19.63 -20.19 -9.39
N GLN A 293 -20.72 -19.50 -9.75
CA GLN A 293 -21.05 -18.19 -9.20
C GLN A 293 -21.26 -18.22 -7.68
N GLN A 294 -21.86 -19.27 -7.13
CA GLN A 294 -21.99 -19.44 -5.69
C GLN A 294 -20.62 -19.63 -5.02
N SER A 295 -19.77 -20.50 -5.57
CA SER A 295 -18.40 -20.69 -5.10
C SER A 295 -17.58 -19.39 -5.11
N ILE A 296 -17.69 -18.60 -6.19
CA ILE A 296 -17.02 -17.29 -6.30
C ILE A 296 -17.52 -16.33 -5.21
N LYS A 297 -18.83 -16.27 -4.95
CA LYS A 297 -19.39 -15.43 -3.88
C LYS A 297 -18.88 -15.84 -2.50
N GLU A 298 -18.79 -17.13 -2.23
CA GLU A 298 -18.24 -17.64 -0.97
C GLU A 298 -16.76 -17.33 -0.82
N ALA A 299 -15.97 -17.55 -1.87
CA ALA A 299 -14.55 -17.19 -1.90
C ALA A 299 -14.35 -15.68 -1.66
N GLN A 300 -15.15 -14.83 -2.31
CA GLN A 300 -15.11 -13.38 -2.09
C GLN A 300 -15.44 -12.99 -0.64
N LYS A 301 -16.43 -13.66 -0.03
CA LYS A 301 -16.77 -13.43 1.40
C LYS A 301 -15.61 -13.81 2.31
N GLN A 302 -14.94 -14.93 2.04
CA GLN A 302 -13.76 -15.34 2.82
C GLN A 302 -12.59 -14.35 2.66
N VAL A 303 -12.35 -13.87 1.44
CA VAL A 303 -11.32 -12.86 1.18
C VAL A 303 -11.62 -11.57 1.92
N ARG A 304 -12.87 -11.07 1.89
CA ARG A 304 -13.28 -9.88 2.65
C ARG A 304 -13.03 -10.04 4.15
N LYS A 305 -13.43 -11.18 4.73
CA LYS A 305 -13.18 -11.46 6.14
C LYS A 305 -11.69 -11.42 6.49
N LYS A 306 -10.83 -12.03 5.67
CA LYS A 306 -9.38 -11.98 5.89
C LYS A 306 -8.82 -10.55 5.81
N PHE A 307 -9.36 -9.71 4.93
CA PHE A 307 -8.96 -8.30 4.87
C PHE A 307 -9.40 -7.53 6.12
N GLU A 308 -10.61 -7.77 6.62
CA GLU A 308 -11.09 -7.18 7.89
C GLU A 308 -10.20 -7.59 9.07
N ASP A 309 -9.80 -8.87 9.14
CA ASP A 309 -8.88 -9.37 10.18
C ASP A 309 -7.49 -8.67 10.08
N ILE A 310 -6.94 -8.52 8.87
CA ILE A 310 -5.66 -7.81 8.65
C ILE A 310 -5.75 -6.32 9.01
N GLU A 311 -6.85 -5.65 8.67
CA GLU A 311 -7.06 -4.24 9.02
C GLU A 311 -7.12 -4.05 10.54
N ALA A 312 -7.77 -4.97 11.26
CA ALA A 312 -7.80 -4.96 12.71
C ALA A 312 -6.39 -5.14 13.32
N GLU A 313 -5.61 -6.10 12.81
CA GLU A 313 -4.21 -6.30 13.25
C GLU A 313 -3.34 -5.07 12.97
N CYS A 314 -3.48 -4.46 11.79
CA CYS A 314 -2.77 -3.22 11.44
C CYS A 314 -3.16 -2.05 12.35
N ALA A 315 -4.44 -1.92 12.73
CA ALA A 315 -4.89 -0.90 13.66
C ALA A 315 -4.29 -1.13 15.07
N GLN A 316 -4.18 -2.38 15.51
CA GLN A 316 -3.51 -2.72 16.77
C GLN A 316 -2.02 -2.39 16.74
N LEU A 317 -1.31 -2.80 15.68
CA LEU A 317 0.13 -2.53 15.51
C LEU A 317 0.45 -1.04 15.51
N ARG A 318 -0.42 -0.19 14.91
CA ARG A 318 -0.27 1.26 14.97
C ARG A 318 -0.36 1.78 16.41
N LYS A 319 -1.36 1.33 17.17
CA LYS A 319 -1.51 1.70 18.59
C LYS A 319 -0.29 1.30 19.43
N GLU A 320 0.23 0.09 19.21
CA GLU A 320 1.44 -0.40 19.90
C GLU A 320 2.68 0.42 19.50
N THR A 321 2.82 0.75 18.21
CA THR A 321 3.94 1.57 17.70
C THR A 321 3.89 2.98 18.28
N ASP A 322 2.70 3.61 18.30
CA ASP A 322 2.52 4.94 18.90
C ASP A 322 2.87 4.94 20.39
N LEU A 323 2.50 3.88 21.11
CA LEU A 323 2.86 3.70 22.51
C LEU A 323 4.38 3.58 22.68
N MET A 324 5.06 2.78 21.85
CA MET A 324 6.52 2.65 21.87
C MET A 324 7.22 3.99 21.56
N ILE A 325 6.71 4.75 20.59
CA ILE A 325 7.25 6.09 20.25
C ILE A 325 7.14 7.01 21.48
N ARG A 326 5.96 7.07 22.12
CA ARG A 326 5.77 7.88 23.33
C ARG A 326 6.71 7.45 24.45
N GLN A 327 6.85 6.14 24.69
CA GLN A 327 7.77 5.61 25.70
C GLN A 327 9.24 5.93 25.38
N SER A 328 9.63 5.88 24.11
CA SER A 328 10.98 6.20 23.68
C SER A 328 11.30 7.68 23.91
N ALA A 329 10.37 8.58 23.57
CA ALA A 329 10.50 10.02 23.80
C ALA A 329 10.57 10.34 25.30
N ALA A 330 9.68 9.73 26.09
CA ALA A 330 9.69 9.80 27.55
C ALA A 330 11.03 9.37 28.17
N THR A 331 11.60 8.27 27.69
CA THR A 331 12.89 7.76 28.15
C THR A 331 14.03 8.72 27.77
N ARG A 332 14.04 9.22 26.54
CA ARG A 332 15.02 10.22 26.07
C ARG A 332 14.98 11.49 26.92
N LEU A 333 13.78 12.03 27.19
CA LEU A 333 13.59 13.20 28.05
C LEU A 333 14.10 12.96 29.47
N THR A 334 13.81 11.78 30.03
CA THR A 334 14.27 11.37 31.37
C THR A 334 15.80 11.34 31.43
N LEU A 335 16.46 10.73 30.44
CA LEU A 335 17.92 10.69 30.35
C LEU A 335 18.52 12.10 30.19
N ALA A 336 17.96 12.94 29.31
CA ALA A 336 18.41 14.31 29.11
C ALA A 336 18.34 15.13 30.41
N LEU A 337 17.27 14.97 31.20
CA LEU A 337 17.14 15.61 32.51
C LEU A 337 18.18 15.09 33.51
N MET A 338 18.41 13.77 33.55
CA MET A 338 19.44 13.18 34.41
C MET A 338 20.82 13.75 34.08
N PHE A 339 21.19 13.86 32.80
CA PHE A 339 22.45 14.47 32.39
C PHE A 339 22.54 15.95 32.77
N ARG A 340 21.48 16.73 32.58
CA ARG A 340 21.43 18.14 33.00
C ARG A 340 21.60 18.31 34.52
N ILE A 341 21.02 17.41 35.33
CA ILE A 341 21.20 17.40 36.78
C ILE A 341 22.67 17.15 37.14
N LEU A 342 23.32 16.16 36.50
CA LEU A 342 24.73 15.86 36.74
C LEU A 342 25.61 17.07 36.41
N ARG A 343 25.37 17.71 35.26
CA ARG A 343 26.12 18.90 34.85
C ARG A 343 25.91 20.09 35.80
N ALA A 344 24.67 20.38 36.20
CA ALA A 344 24.40 21.45 37.16
C ALA A 344 25.09 21.22 38.52
N ARG A 345 25.25 19.96 38.94
CA ARG A 345 26.01 19.61 40.16
C ARG A 345 27.51 19.79 39.98
N GLU A 346 28.05 19.40 38.82
CA GLU A 346 29.46 19.61 38.46
C GLU A 346 29.82 21.10 38.44
N ASP A 347 28.94 21.94 37.89
CA ASP A 347 29.08 23.40 37.85
C ASP A 347 28.83 24.09 39.21
N GLY A 348 28.47 23.34 40.26
CA GLY A 348 28.17 23.88 41.60
C GLY A 348 26.80 24.59 41.71
N ASN A 349 25.95 24.54 40.69
CA ASN A 349 24.63 25.17 40.66
C ASN A 349 23.55 24.26 41.31
N LEU A 350 23.55 24.22 42.64
CA LEU A 350 22.66 23.36 43.42
C LEU A 350 21.16 23.72 43.29
N LEU A 351 20.85 25.00 43.06
CA LEU A 351 19.47 25.45 42.88
C LEU A 351 18.87 24.87 41.59
N GLU A 352 19.58 24.97 40.48
CA GLU A 352 19.13 24.42 39.19
C GLU A 352 19.04 22.89 39.23
N ALA A 353 20.03 22.22 39.85
CA ALA A 353 19.97 20.78 40.05
C ALA A 353 18.73 20.34 40.84
N THR A 354 18.32 21.11 41.85
CA THR A 354 17.12 20.84 42.65
C THR A 354 15.85 21.02 41.82
N ARG A 355 15.77 22.09 41.03
CA ARG A 355 14.65 22.37 40.11
C ARG A 355 14.47 21.24 39.08
N LEU A 356 15.55 20.84 38.42
CA LEU A 356 15.52 19.74 37.45
C LEU A 356 15.16 18.40 38.09
N THR A 357 15.61 18.14 39.33
CA THR A 357 15.24 16.93 40.08
C THR A 357 13.74 16.90 40.38
N GLN A 358 13.13 18.03 40.74
CA GLN A 358 11.68 18.12 40.94
C GLN A 358 10.93 17.84 39.62
N LEU A 359 11.37 18.43 38.51
CA LEU A 359 10.79 18.20 37.18
C LEU A 359 10.84 16.72 36.78
N LEU A 360 11.98 16.07 36.99
CA LEU A 360 12.17 14.64 36.73
C LEU A 360 11.18 13.78 37.53
N ARG A 361 10.96 14.08 38.81
CA ARG A 361 9.97 13.37 39.64
C ARG A 361 8.55 13.53 39.11
N THR A 362 8.18 14.72 38.66
CA THR A 362 6.85 14.99 38.08
C THR A 362 6.64 14.17 36.80
N ILE A 363 7.63 14.12 35.91
CA ILE A 363 7.56 13.35 34.65
C ILE A 363 7.45 11.85 34.94
N LEU A 364 8.28 11.31 35.84
CA LEU A 364 8.23 9.89 36.21
C LEU A 364 6.90 9.52 36.87
N SER A 365 6.32 10.41 37.67
CA SER A 365 5.02 10.18 38.29
C SER A 365 3.91 10.07 37.24
N ARG A 366 3.87 11.00 36.28
CA ARG A 366 2.91 10.97 35.16
C ARG A 366 3.06 9.72 34.29
N GLN A 367 4.30 9.34 33.98
CA GLN A 367 4.56 8.11 33.24
C GLN A 367 3.99 6.91 34.01
N ASN A 368 4.31 6.78 35.30
CA ASN A 368 3.84 5.66 36.11
C ASN A 368 2.32 5.57 36.21
N GLU A 369 1.61 6.71 36.18
CA GLU A 369 0.14 6.76 36.11
C GLU A 369 -0.37 6.26 34.74
N GLN A 370 0.23 6.69 33.63
CA GLN A 370 -0.11 6.21 32.29
C GLN A 370 0.10 4.69 32.13
N TRP A 371 1.16 4.15 32.74
CA TRP A 371 1.44 2.71 32.71
C TRP A 371 0.41 1.90 33.49
N LYS A 372 -0.08 2.41 34.62
CA LYS A 372 -1.10 1.73 35.42
C LYS A 372 -2.47 1.69 34.75
N GLY A 373 -2.77 2.63 33.85
CA GLY A 373 -4.03 2.65 33.10
C GLY A 373 -4.06 1.78 31.84
N SER A 374 -2.90 1.25 31.40
CA SER A 374 -2.79 0.46 30.16
C SER A 374 -2.69 -1.06 30.37
N ILE A 375 -2.62 -1.52 31.63
CA ILE A 375 -2.61 -2.94 32.04
C ILE A 375 -4.00 -3.29 32.59
#